data_AF-A0A9P5PHQ1-F1
#
_entry.id   AF-A0A9P5PHQ1-F1
#
_cell.length_a   1.000
_cell.length_b   1.000
_cell.length_c   1.000
_cell.angle_alpha   90.00
_cell.angle_beta   90.00
_cell.angle_gamma   90.00
#
_symmetry.space_group_name_H-M   'P 1'
#
loop_
_entity.id
_entity.type
_entity.pdbx_description
1 polymer ?
#
loop_
_entity_poly.entity_id
_entity_poly.type
_entity_poly.pdbx_seq_one_letter_code
_entity_poly.pdbx_strand_id
1 'polypeptide(L)'
;LNAYLYIPWNSCHSEDSKRAWVKGELIRYVRISSKEEDFARIRKDFGIRLHARGYPGRWLENVFKEISYPVERPRALSPRDSNTDEVDPVHALKLTHNPLWDGVDLGPLGRELGEVWEEHGRGTPNLRFLASFSKTNIDGRPIE
;
A
#
# COMPACT_ATOMS: atom_id res chain seq x y z
N LEU A 1 -1.72 29.43 -3.92
CA LEU A 1 -2.19 28.04 -3.70
C LEU A 1 -1.02 27.07 -3.91
N ASN A 2 -0.91 26.05 -3.06
CA ASN A 2 0.19 25.08 -3.10
C ASN A 2 -0.12 23.96 -4.12
N ALA A 3 0.20 24.19 -5.39
CA ALA A 3 -0.32 23.41 -6.53
C ALA A 3 -0.11 21.88 -6.49
N TYR A 4 0.85 21.39 -5.70
CA TYR A 4 1.24 19.98 -5.71
C TYR A 4 1.19 19.29 -4.34
N LEU A 5 0.69 19.95 -3.28
CA LEU A 5 0.53 19.37 -1.93
C LEU A 5 1.75 18.58 -1.39
N TYR A 6 2.97 18.99 -1.77
CA TYR A 6 4.18 18.31 -1.31
C TYR A 6 4.40 18.44 0.19
N ILE A 7 4.79 17.34 0.80
CA ILE A 7 5.20 17.26 2.21
C ILE A 7 6.37 18.24 2.43
N PRO A 8 6.28 19.22 3.34
CA PRO A 8 7.41 20.08 3.67
C PRO A 8 8.53 19.31 4.39
N TRP A 9 9.80 19.69 4.20
CA TRP A 9 10.92 19.02 4.89
C TRP A 9 10.80 19.08 6.42
N ASN A 10 10.38 20.23 6.94
CA ASN A 10 10.18 20.51 8.36
C ASN A 10 8.87 19.96 8.95
N SER A 11 8.14 19.12 8.21
CA SER A 11 6.95 18.45 8.75
C SER A 11 7.33 17.32 9.72
N CYS A 12 6.40 16.95 10.60
CA CYS A 12 6.55 15.92 11.63
C CYS A 12 6.62 14.47 11.11
N HIS A 13 6.69 14.25 9.80
CA HIS A 13 6.88 12.91 9.23
C HIS A 13 8.31 12.41 9.45
N SER A 14 8.49 11.10 9.64
CA SER A 14 9.84 10.52 9.67
C SER A 14 10.55 10.68 8.32
N GLU A 15 11.88 10.61 8.34
CA GLU A 15 12.65 10.63 7.09
C GLU A 15 12.29 9.46 6.17
N ASP A 16 12.01 8.28 6.75
CA ASP A 16 11.56 7.11 5.99
C ASP A 16 10.23 7.35 5.28
N SER A 17 9.26 7.97 5.96
CA SER A 17 7.98 8.33 5.34
C SER A 17 8.19 9.32 4.19
N LYS A 18 9.05 10.33 4.38
CA LYS A 18 9.37 11.30 3.31
C LYS A 18 10.07 10.63 2.13
N ARG A 19 11.03 9.73 2.40
CA ARG A 19 11.73 8.95 1.37
C ARG A 19 10.77 8.04 0.60
N ALA A 20 9.92 7.29 1.29
CA ALA A 20 8.92 6.42 0.68
C ALA A 20 7.97 7.21 -0.21
N TRP A 21 7.50 8.36 0.26
CA TRP A 21 6.62 9.24 -0.53
C TRP A 21 7.31 9.78 -1.78
N VAL A 22 8.55 10.31 -1.67
CA VAL A 22 9.33 10.79 -2.83
C VAL A 22 9.56 9.67 -3.85
N LYS A 23 9.90 8.47 -3.40
CA LYS A 23 10.08 7.29 -4.27
C LYS A 23 8.78 6.90 -4.97
N GLY A 24 7.67 6.83 -4.24
CA GLY A 24 6.36 6.51 -4.81
C GLY A 24 5.98 7.49 -5.90
N GLU A 25 6.27 8.78 -5.70
CA GLU A 25 6.02 9.83 -6.67
C GLU A 25 6.93 9.72 -7.91
N LEU A 26 8.21 9.37 -7.74
CA LEU A 26 9.12 9.08 -8.85
C LEU A 26 8.63 7.87 -9.67
N ILE A 27 8.19 6.79 -9.02
CA ILE A 27 7.62 5.62 -9.69
C ILE A 27 6.33 5.99 -10.43
N ARG A 28 5.49 6.85 -9.84
CA ARG A 28 4.31 7.40 -10.52
C ARG A 28 4.70 8.13 -11.81
N TYR A 29 5.76 8.94 -11.78
CA TYR A 29 6.27 9.60 -12.98
C TYR A 29 6.80 8.60 -14.03
N VAL A 30 7.47 7.52 -13.61
CA VAL A 30 7.89 6.45 -14.52
C VAL A 30 6.69 5.80 -15.23
N ARG A 31 5.58 5.58 -14.51
CA ARG A 31 4.37 4.97 -15.08
C ARG A 31 3.69 5.86 -16.11
N ILE A 32 3.53 7.15 -15.81
CA ILE A 32 2.81 8.08 -16.70
C ILE A 32 3.66 8.60 -17.86
N SER A 33 4.98 8.49 -17.77
CA SER A 33 5.88 8.92 -18.85
C SER A 33 6.10 7.76 -19.81
N SER A 34 5.70 7.90 -21.07
CA SER A 34 5.93 6.86 -22.08
C SER A 34 7.39 6.81 -22.55
N LYS A 35 8.10 7.95 -22.46
CA LYS A 35 9.47 8.13 -22.91
C LYS A 35 10.38 8.52 -21.75
N GLU A 36 11.65 8.12 -21.82
CA GLU A 36 12.64 8.40 -20.77
C GLU A 36 12.94 9.89 -20.66
N GLU A 37 12.92 10.62 -21.77
CA GLU A 37 13.21 12.05 -21.82
C GLU A 37 12.13 12.87 -21.10
N ASP A 38 10.86 12.44 -21.23
CA ASP A 38 9.74 13.05 -20.50
C ASP A 38 9.86 12.79 -19.00
N PHE A 39 10.25 11.57 -18.62
CA PHE A 39 10.56 11.25 -17.22
C PHE A 39 11.73 12.10 -16.68
N ALA A 40 12.80 12.25 -17.45
CA ALA A 40 13.96 13.04 -17.05
C ALA A 40 13.59 14.52 -16.81
N ARG A 41 12.76 15.10 -17.68
CA ARG A 41 12.22 16.46 -17.51
C ARG A 41 11.40 16.58 -16.24
N ILE A 42 10.38 15.74 -16.05
CA ILE A 42 9.50 15.86 -14.88
C ILE A 42 10.22 15.54 -13.56
N ARG A 43 11.19 14.62 -13.58
CA ARG A 43 12.09 14.33 -12.45
C ARG A 43 12.90 15.56 -12.06
N LYS A 44 13.46 16.29 -13.03
CA LYS A 44 14.19 17.54 -12.77
C LYS A 44 13.28 18.59 -12.12
N ASP A 45 12.11 18.82 -12.70
CA ASP A 45 11.14 19.80 -12.18
C ASP A 45 10.62 19.40 -10.79
N PHE A 46 10.46 18.11 -10.54
CA PHE A 46 10.12 17.60 -9.21
C PHE A 46 11.22 17.91 -8.19
N GLY A 47 12.49 17.65 -8.52
CA GLY A 47 13.63 17.99 -7.66
C GLY A 47 13.69 19.47 -7.30
N ILE A 48 13.50 20.36 -8.28
CA ILE A 48 13.45 21.82 -8.05
C ILE A 48 12.34 22.19 -7.07
N ARG A 49 11.14 21.62 -7.25
CA ARG A 49 10.00 21.89 -6.37
C ARG A 49 10.20 21.33 -4.95
N LEU A 50 10.84 20.18 -4.80
CA LEU A 50 11.20 19.64 -3.48
C LEU A 50 12.25 20.51 -2.78
N HIS A 51 13.25 20.98 -3.52
CA HIS A 51 14.23 21.92 -2.97
C HIS A 51 13.56 23.21 -2.46
N ALA A 52 12.57 23.74 -3.20
CA ALA A 52 11.76 24.87 -2.75
C ALA A 52 10.89 24.56 -1.50
N ARG A 53 10.77 23.29 -1.09
CA ARG A 53 10.14 22.84 0.17
C ARG A 53 11.13 22.52 1.28
N GLY A 54 12.38 22.90 1.10
CA GLY A 54 13.42 22.79 2.11
C GLY A 54 14.07 21.42 2.19
N TYR A 55 13.84 20.54 1.20
CA TYR A 55 14.53 19.25 1.18
C TYR A 55 16.04 19.44 0.94
N PRO A 56 16.93 18.80 1.73
CA PRO A 56 18.36 18.90 1.55
C PRO A 56 18.81 18.31 0.21
N GLY A 57 19.66 19.03 -0.54
CA GLY A 57 20.14 18.60 -1.86
C GLY A 57 20.80 17.22 -1.84
N ARG A 58 21.72 16.98 -0.90
CA ARG A 58 22.39 15.66 -0.75
C ARG A 58 21.40 14.53 -0.47
N TRP A 59 20.37 14.81 0.32
CA TRP A 59 19.33 13.82 0.63
C TRP A 59 18.51 13.49 -0.63
N LEU A 60 18.11 14.50 -1.41
CA LEU A 60 17.41 14.31 -2.68
C LEU A 60 18.24 13.52 -3.69
N GLU A 61 19.52 13.86 -3.84
CA GLU A 61 20.42 13.14 -4.73
C GLU A 61 20.49 11.65 -4.39
N ASN A 62 20.61 11.32 -3.10
CA ASN A 62 20.63 9.93 -2.65
C ASN A 62 19.32 9.21 -2.99
N VAL A 63 18.17 9.79 -2.67
CA VAL A 63 16.86 9.17 -2.95
C VAL A 63 16.60 9.04 -4.45
N PHE A 64 16.98 10.04 -5.25
CA PHE A 64 16.77 10.03 -6.69
C PHE A 64 17.65 8.98 -7.39
N LYS A 65 18.88 8.74 -6.90
CA LYS A 65 19.77 7.69 -7.44
C LYS A 65 19.19 6.29 -7.32
N GLU A 66 18.28 6.07 -6.39
CA GLU A 66 17.63 4.76 -6.19
C GLU A 66 16.63 4.40 -7.29
N ILE A 67 16.19 5.37 -8.08
CA ILE A 67 15.17 5.18 -9.12
C ILE A 67 15.82 5.36 -10.49
N SER A 68 15.77 4.30 -11.30
CA SER A 68 16.26 4.28 -12.69
C SER A 68 15.11 3.96 -13.64
N TYR A 69 14.88 4.79 -14.66
CA TYR A 69 13.78 4.61 -15.61
C TYR A 69 13.79 3.25 -16.34
N PRO A 70 14.89 2.81 -16.99
CA PRO A 70 14.90 1.54 -17.71
C PRO A 70 14.66 0.32 -16.80
N VAL A 71 15.00 0.41 -15.51
CA VAL A 71 14.80 -0.67 -14.54
C VAL A 71 13.38 -0.65 -13.99
N GLU A 72 12.88 0.53 -13.62
CA GLU A 72 11.60 0.67 -12.93
C GLU A 72 10.40 0.64 -13.88
N ARG A 73 10.57 1.04 -15.14
CA ARG A 73 9.45 1.05 -16.10
C ARG A 73 8.84 -0.33 -16.35
N PRO A 74 9.59 -1.39 -16.68
CA PRO A 74 8.99 -2.71 -16.83
C PRO A 74 8.33 -3.15 -15.52
N ARG A 75 9.00 -2.98 -14.37
CA ARG A 75 8.45 -3.35 -13.05
C ARG A 75 7.15 -2.64 -12.70
N ALA A 76 7.06 -1.35 -13.02
CA ALA A 76 5.91 -0.52 -12.67
C ALA A 76 4.70 -0.72 -13.60
N LEU A 77 4.91 -1.35 -14.77
CA LEU A 77 3.87 -1.70 -15.73
C LEU A 77 3.50 -3.19 -15.69
N SER A 78 4.41 -4.05 -15.23
CA SER A 78 4.10 -5.45 -15.01
C SER A 78 2.97 -5.57 -13.99
N PRO A 79 1.95 -6.39 -14.29
CA PRO A 79 1.05 -6.88 -13.26
C PRO A 79 1.91 -7.46 -12.13
N ARG A 80 1.56 -7.17 -10.88
CA ARG A 80 2.14 -7.94 -9.78
C ARG A 80 1.73 -9.38 -10.01
N ASP A 81 2.71 -10.26 -10.20
CA ASP A 81 2.44 -11.69 -10.18
C ASP A 81 1.84 -12.01 -8.82
N SER A 82 0.58 -12.44 -8.80
CA SER A 82 -0.10 -12.90 -7.59
C SER A 82 0.54 -14.15 -6.97
N ASN A 83 1.64 -14.64 -7.56
CA ASN A 83 2.32 -15.89 -7.22
C ASN A 83 3.65 -15.71 -6.49
N THR A 84 4.11 -14.48 -6.20
CA THR A 84 5.39 -14.28 -5.47
C THR A 84 5.26 -14.06 -3.97
N ASP A 85 4.05 -14.09 -3.41
CA ASP A 85 3.85 -14.21 -1.98
C ASP A 85 3.38 -15.63 -1.67
N GLU A 86 4.34 -16.53 -1.46
CA GLU A 86 4.17 -17.73 -0.62
C GLU A 86 3.99 -17.31 0.87
N VAL A 87 3.26 -16.21 1.09
CA VAL A 87 2.89 -15.66 2.38
C VAL A 87 1.39 -15.88 2.43
N ASP A 88 0.99 -16.88 3.23
CA ASP A 88 -0.39 -17.26 3.51
C ASP A 88 -1.36 -16.08 3.27
N PRO A 89 -2.13 -16.09 2.15
CA PRO A 89 -2.95 -14.96 1.81
C PRO A 89 -3.89 -14.63 2.97
N VAL A 90 -3.91 -13.38 3.39
CA VAL A 90 -4.80 -12.94 4.47
C VAL A 90 -6.22 -12.96 3.94
N HIS A 91 -7.03 -13.88 4.46
CA HIS A 91 -8.43 -14.00 4.08
C HIS A 91 -9.27 -13.13 5.02
N ALA A 92 -9.85 -12.05 4.48
CA ALA A 92 -10.75 -11.20 5.23
C ALA A 92 -12.18 -11.75 5.15
N LEU A 93 -12.68 -12.28 6.26
CA LEU A 93 -14.09 -12.63 6.39
C LEU A 93 -14.87 -11.35 6.68
N LYS A 94 -15.66 -10.91 5.71
CA LYS A 94 -16.61 -9.82 5.92
C LYS A 94 -17.84 -10.40 6.62
N LEU A 95 -17.93 -10.16 7.92
CA LEU A 95 -19.10 -10.54 8.71
C LEU A 95 -19.90 -9.29 9.06
N THR A 96 -21.22 -9.40 9.00
CA THR A 96 -22.13 -8.37 9.53
C THR A 96 -22.09 -8.46 11.04
N HIS A 97 -21.79 -7.35 11.73
CA HIS A 97 -21.75 -7.37 13.19
C HIS A 97 -23.09 -7.82 13.79
N ASN A 98 -23.05 -8.79 14.70
CA ASN A 98 -24.18 -9.19 15.54
C ASN A 98 -23.78 -8.99 17.00
N PRO A 99 -24.56 -8.23 17.80
CA PRO A 99 -24.22 -7.94 19.19
C PRO A 99 -24.16 -9.20 20.09
N LEU A 100 -24.76 -10.32 19.65
CA LEU A 100 -24.60 -11.60 20.34
C LEU A 100 -23.17 -12.14 20.28
N TRP A 101 -22.35 -11.65 19.34
CA TRP A 101 -20.97 -12.12 19.15
C TRP A 101 -19.96 -11.42 20.05
N ASP A 102 -20.34 -10.35 20.75
CA ASP A 102 -19.45 -9.65 21.70
C ASP A 102 -18.99 -10.54 22.87
N GLY A 103 -19.77 -11.60 23.16
CA GLY A 103 -19.43 -12.61 24.17
C GLY A 103 -18.92 -13.93 23.61
N VAL A 104 -18.74 -14.05 22.28
CA VAL A 104 -18.32 -15.30 21.64
C VAL A 104 -16.80 -15.30 21.45
N ASP A 105 -16.14 -16.34 21.98
CA ASP A 105 -14.74 -16.61 21.63
C ASP A 105 -14.68 -17.15 20.20
N LEU A 106 -14.14 -16.35 19.29
CA LEU A 106 -13.98 -16.70 17.88
C LEU A 106 -12.71 -17.53 17.61
N GLY A 107 -11.84 -17.72 18.61
CA GLY A 107 -10.62 -18.52 18.48
C GLY A 107 -10.89 -19.96 18.04
N PRO A 108 -11.80 -20.71 18.71
CA PRO A 108 -12.19 -22.05 18.29
C PRO A 108 -12.81 -22.08 16.88
N LEU A 109 -13.62 -21.06 16.54
CA LEU A 109 -14.26 -20.96 15.23
C LEU A 109 -13.24 -20.73 14.11
N GLY A 110 -12.20 -19.92 14.35
CA GLY A 110 -11.11 -19.73 13.40
C GLY A 110 -10.30 -21.00 13.16
N ARG A 111 -10.12 -21.84 14.18
CA ARG A 111 -9.41 -23.13 14.07
C ARG A 111 -10.20 -24.12 13.21
N GLU A 112 -11.47 -24.34 13.55
CA GLU A 112 -12.36 -25.23 12.80
C GLU A 112 -12.45 -24.80 11.33
N LEU A 113 -12.58 -23.49 11.09
CA LEU A 113 -12.61 -22.96 9.73
C LEU A 113 -11.33 -23.28 8.97
N GLY A 114 -10.16 -23.17 9.61
CA GLY A 114 -8.88 -23.53 9.00
C GLY A 114 -8.79 -25.00 8.61
N GLU A 115 -9.25 -25.89 9.48
CA GLU A 115 -9.28 -27.35 9.24
C GLU A 115 -10.21 -27.71 8.06
N VAL A 116 -11.42 -27.15 8.01
CA VAL A 116 -12.37 -27.36 6.90
C VAL A 116 -11.83 -26.81 5.57
N TRP A 117 -11.11 -25.69 5.62
CA TRP A 117 -10.54 -25.05 4.43
C TRP A 117 -9.42 -25.88 3.79
N GLU A 118 -8.61 -26.54 4.63
CA GLU A 118 -7.59 -27.52 4.21
C GLU A 118 -8.25 -28.75 3.59
N GLU A 119 -9.27 -29.32 4.23
CA GLU A 119 -10.00 -30.50 3.73
C GLU A 119 -10.55 -30.29 2.32
N HIS A 120 -11.02 -29.07 2.01
CA HIS A 120 -11.59 -28.73 0.70
C HIS A 120 -10.55 -28.24 -0.32
N GLY A 121 -9.25 -28.31 0.00
CA GLY A 121 -8.16 -27.88 -0.88
C GLY A 121 -8.19 -26.39 -1.22
N ARG A 122 -8.74 -25.56 -0.31
CA ARG A 122 -8.90 -24.11 -0.50
C ARG A 122 -7.76 -23.29 0.12
N GLY A 123 -6.85 -23.93 0.86
CA GLY A 123 -5.66 -23.29 1.44
C GLY A 123 -4.98 -24.14 2.53
N THR A 124 -4.09 -23.53 3.30
CA THR A 124 -3.26 -24.16 4.35
C THR A 124 -3.76 -23.82 5.77
N PRO A 125 -3.42 -24.60 6.81
CA PRO A 125 -3.81 -24.31 8.20
C PRO A 125 -3.23 -23.02 8.78
N ASN A 126 -2.17 -22.48 8.17
CA ASN A 126 -1.49 -21.26 8.61
C ASN A 126 -2.16 -19.97 8.09
N LEU A 127 -3.29 -20.09 7.39
CA LEU A 127 -4.06 -18.95 6.92
C LEU A 127 -4.46 -18.03 8.09
N ARG A 128 -4.02 -16.77 8.01
CA ARG A 128 -4.48 -15.71 8.92
C ARG A 128 -5.84 -15.21 8.46
N PHE A 129 -6.90 -15.75 9.04
CA PHE A 129 -8.25 -15.19 8.89
C PHE A 129 -8.36 -13.88 9.69
N LEU A 130 -8.71 -12.80 9.02
CA LEU A 130 -9.12 -11.56 9.68
C LEU A 130 -10.64 -11.47 9.64
N ALA A 131 -11.28 -11.51 10.80
CA ALA A 131 -12.67 -11.13 10.91
C ALA A 131 -12.76 -9.60 10.92
N SER A 132 -13.35 -9.03 9.88
CA SER A 132 -13.71 -7.61 9.85
C SER A 132 -15.21 -7.50 10.00
N PHE A 133 -15.65 -6.88 11.09
CA PHE A 133 -17.05 -6.60 11.35
C PHE A 133 -17.42 -5.24 10.76
N SER A 134 -18.34 -5.22 9.81
CA SER A 134 -19.00 -3.97 9.44
C SER A 134 -20.07 -3.65 10.48
N LYS A 135 -20.06 -2.43 11.03
CA LYS A 135 -21.14 -1.96 11.89
C LYS A 135 -22.37 -1.71 11.03
N THR A 136 -23.48 -2.32 11.39
CA THR A 136 -24.80 -2.02 10.82
C THR A 136 -25.45 -0.87 11.58
N ASN A 137 -26.22 -0.05 10.87
CA ASN A 137 -27.18 0.85 11.49
C ASN A 137 -28.23 0.03 12.26
N ILE A 138 -28.93 0.67 13.20
CA ILE A 138 -29.98 0.06 14.04
C ILE A 138 -31.06 -0.63 13.18
N ASP A 139 -31.23 -0.20 11.92
CA ASP A 139 -32.17 -0.73 10.93
C ASP A 139 -31.60 -1.87 10.04
N GLY A 140 -30.42 -2.42 10.38
CA GLY A 140 -29.82 -3.57 9.70
C GLY A 140 -29.10 -3.27 8.37
N ARG A 141 -28.96 -2.00 7.97
CA ARG A 141 -28.20 -1.62 6.77
C ARG A 141 -26.71 -1.37 7.08
N PRO A 142 -25.77 -1.75 6.21
CA PRO A 142 -24.35 -1.43 6.38
C PRO A 142 -24.16 0.09 6.47
N ILE A 143 -23.26 0.54 7.35
CA ILE A 143 -22.78 1.92 7.37
C ILE A 143 -21.72 2.04 6.26
N GLU A 144 -21.94 2.92 5.28
CA GLU A 144 -20.99 3.21 4.18
C GLU A 144 -19.68 3.84 4.66
#